data_AF-A0A0B6ATG1-F1
#
_entry.id   AF-A0A0B6ATG1-F1
#
_cell.length_a   1.000
_cell.length_b   1.000
_cell.length_c   1.000
_cell.angle_alpha   90.00
_cell.angle_beta   90.00
_cell.angle_gamma   90.00
#
_symmetry.space_group_name_H-M   'P 1'
#
loop_
_entity.id
_entity.type
_entity.pdbx_description
1 polymer ?
#
loop_
_entity_poly.entity_id
_entity_poly.type
_entity_poly.pdbx_seq_one_letter_code
_entity_poly.pdbx_strand_id
1 'polypeptide(L)'
;MKNSRKIAEGVAVLIVAFSLMGCTSKESISKNTKQEEAQKEMKIELTFLQNECDRLINKDEDVEKTFQSYKNDFNLLSVSVNSTAKVNKMNNDELEVSINNLEKDVDKLNGEEALKAYTKYTSPKTIYKVTMMDNMRSVVDATDRNDKSIDFFYDHLHSSQKETNRDIKPTVNDIKNGPVYKLSIVQDELQKHRDDFSKEQLEQLETATKGFDYSLDAQLKTLRSYKNIVNNPYTSNNFDYEEEEKYNGARTYLTDFESNLGVAKPEY
;
A
#
# COMPACT_ATOMS: atom_id res chain seq x y z
N MET A 1 -22.89 -34.96 -14.89
CA MET A 1 -23.22 -33.54 -14.64
C MET A 1 -21.98 -32.87 -14.08
N LYS A 2 -21.28 -32.07 -14.90
CA LYS A 2 -20.11 -31.28 -14.50
C LYS A 2 -20.58 -29.82 -14.49
N ASN A 3 -20.73 -29.23 -13.31
CA ASN A 3 -20.98 -27.80 -13.18
C ASN A 3 -19.65 -27.09 -12.93
N SER A 4 -19.03 -26.61 -14.00
CA SER A 4 -18.02 -25.56 -13.94
C SER A 4 -18.74 -24.23 -13.67
N ARG A 5 -18.77 -23.80 -12.39
CA ARG A 5 -19.06 -22.40 -12.07
C ARG A 5 -17.87 -21.58 -12.55
N LYS A 6 -18.13 -20.75 -13.56
CA LYS A 6 -17.20 -19.70 -14.02
C LYS A 6 -16.91 -18.78 -12.84
N ILE A 7 -15.63 -18.65 -12.51
CA ILE A 7 -15.12 -17.63 -11.60
C ILE A 7 -15.31 -16.30 -12.33
N ALA A 8 -16.19 -15.45 -11.80
CA ALA A 8 -16.24 -14.06 -12.19
C ALA A 8 -15.12 -13.36 -11.42
N GLU A 9 -13.95 -13.24 -12.06
CA GLU A 9 -12.93 -12.28 -11.66
C GLU A 9 -13.56 -10.89 -11.75
N GLY A 10 -13.78 -10.25 -10.61
CA GLY A 10 -14.54 -9.01 -10.51
C GLY A 10 -13.90 -8.06 -9.51
N VAL A 11 -12.68 -7.59 -9.79
CA VAL A 11 -12.23 -6.30 -9.24
C VAL A 11 -12.81 -5.23 -10.16
N ALA A 12 -14.05 -4.84 -9.91
CA ALA A 12 -14.65 -3.68 -10.54
C ALA A 12 -14.44 -2.48 -9.62
N VAL A 13 -13.23 -1.92 -9.64
CA VAL A 13 -13.01 -0.56 -9.14
C VAL A 13 -13.62 0.37 -10.18
N LEU A 14 -14.84 0.85 -9.93
CA LEU A 14 -15.49 1.89 -10.71
C LEU A 14 -14.92 3.26 -10.31
N ILE A 15 -13.63 3.50 -10.58
CA ILE A 15 -13.12 4.86 -10.63
C ILE A 15 -13.60 5.46 -11.95
N VAL A 16 -14.63 6.31 -11.88
CA VAL A 16 -14.96 7.20 -12.99
C VAL A 16 -13.87 8.27 -13.04
N ALA A 17 -12.80 7.96 -13.76
CA ALA A 17 -11.75 8.93 -14.08
C ALA A 17 -12.36 10.04 -14.96
N PHE A 18 -12.42 11.26 -14.44
CA PHE A 18 -12.77 12.44 -15.23
C PHE A 18 -11.59 12.85 -16.13
N SER A 19 -11.37 12.09 -17.20
CA SER A 19 -10.64 12.58 -18.36
C SER A 19 -11.52 12.53 -19.60
N LEU A 20 -11.80 13.73 -20.13
CA LEU A 20 -12.35 14.02 -21.46
C LEU A 20 -13.85 13.76 -21.67
N MET A 21 -14.68 14.71 -21.20
CA MET A 21 -15.81 15.13 -22.04
C MET A 21 -15.29 16.09 -23.10
N GLY A 22 -15.13 15.55 -24.32
CA GLY A 22 -14.94 16.31 -25.53
C GLY A 22 -16.06 17.35 -25.73
N CYS A 23 -15.71 18.41 -26.44
CA CYS A 23 -16.53 19.55 -26.80
C CYS A 23 -17.98 19.23 -27.20
N THR A 24 -18.94 19.28 -26.26
CA THR A 24 -20.32 19.76 -26.53
C THR A 24 -20.85 20.47 -25.29
N SER A 25 -21.13 21.78 -25.45
CA SER A 25 -21.68 22.74 -24.48
C SER A 25 -21.06 22.79 -23.08
N LYS A 26 -20.30 23.86 -22.79
CA LYS A 26 -20.01 24.31 -21.42
C LYS A 26 -21.32 24.73 -20.74
N GLU A 27 -22.10 23.79 -20.23
CA GLU A 27 -23.00 24.09 -19.12
C GLU A 27 -22.18 24.15 -17.85
N SER A 28 -22.25 25.28 -17.15
CA SER A 28 -21.61 25.44 -15.85
C SER A 28 -22.25 24.45 -14.87
N ILE A 29 -21.55 23.37 -14.52
CA ILE A 29 -22.00 22.42 -13.50
C ILE A 29 -22.25 23.21 -12.21
N SER A 30 -23.50 23.21 -11.75
CA SER A 30 -23.92 23.97 -10.57
C SER A 30 -23.28 23.39 -9.30
N LYS A 31 -23.08 24.23 -8.27
CA LYS A 31 -22.54 23.78 -6.97
C LYS A 31 -23.38 22.65 -6.36
N ASN A 32 -24.71 22.70 -6.51
CA ASN A 32 -25.62 21.68 -5.99
C ASN A 32 -25.39 20.31 -6.66
N THR A 33 -25.14 20.29 -7.97
CA THR A 33 -24.87 19.05 -8.72
C THR A 33 -23.61 18.34 -8.19
N LYS A 34 -22.53 19.08 -7.94
CA LYS A 34 -21.28 18.51 -7.39
C LYS A 34 -21.44 17.94 -5.98
N GLN A 35 -22.30 18.55 -5.17
CA GLN A 35 -22.57 18.10 -3.80
C GLN A 35 -23.38 16.80 -3.80
N GLU A 36 -24.40 16.70 -4.66
CA GLU A 36 -25.20 15.49 -4.85
C GLU A 36 -24.35 14.33 -5.39
N GLU A 37 -23.49 14.60 -6.37
CA GLU A 37 -22.55 13.62 -6.92
C GLU A 37 -21.57 13.12 -5.85
N ALA A 38 -20.94 14.01 -5.09
CA ALA A 38 -20.04 13.62 -4.01
C ALA A 38 -20.74 12.74 -2.97
N GLN A 39 -21.98 13.10 -2.57
CA GLN A 39 -22.75 12.28 -1.62
C GLN A 39 -23.07 10.89 -2.18
N LYS A 40 -23.36 10.80 -3.48
CA LYS A 40 -23.58 9.53 -4.17
C LYS A 40 -22.32 8.66 -4.19
N GLU A 41 -21.17 9.23 -4.54
CA GLU A 41 -19.90 8.51 -4.54
C GLU A 41 -19.55 7.97 -3.14
N MET A 42 -19.68 8.80 -2.08
CA MET A 42 -19.42 8.32 -0.73
C MET A 42 -20.31 7.13 -0.32
N LYS A 43 -21.57 7.11 -0.77
CA LYS A 43 -22.50 6.00 -0.50
C LYS A 43 -22.16 4.75 -1.30
N ILE A 44 -21.66 4.91 -2.53
CA ILE A 44 -21.18 3.78 -3.34
C ILE A 44 -20.01 3.11 -2.65
N GLU A 45 -19.03 3.90 -2.17
CA GLU A 45 -17.86 3.38 -1.46
C GLU A 45 -18.24 2.69 -0.14
N LEU A 46 -19.17 3.27 0.63
CA LEU A 46 -19.72 2.62 1.82
C LEU A 46 -20.38 1.28 1.48
N THR A 47 -21.20 1.24 0.42
CA THR A 47 -21.90 0.02 -0.01
C THR A 47 -20.90 -1.07 -0.42
N PHE A 48 -19.84 -0.69 -1.13
CA PHE A 48 -18.74 -1.59 -1.48
C PHE A 48 -18.09 -2.17 -0.21
N LEU A 49 -17.75 -1.32 0.76
CA LEU A 49 -17.18 -1.76 2.04
C LEU A 49 -18.11 -2.64 2.86
N GLN A 50 -19.42 -2.39 2.85
CA GLN A 50 -20.41 -3.26 3.51
C GLN A 50 -20.37 -4.67 2.90
N ASN A 51 -20.36 -4.78 1.57
CA ASN A 51 -20.27 -6.06 0.88
C ASN A 51 -18.95 -6.78 1.17
N GLU A 52 -17.81 -6.07 1.16
CA GLU A 52 -16.50 -6.67 1.47
C GLU A 52 -16.40 -7.10 2.94
N CYS A 53 -17.01 -6.34 3.87
CA CYS A 53 -17.12 -6.72 5.27
C CYS A 53 -17.88 -8.04 5.43
N ASP A 54 -19.01 -8.20 4.75
CA ASP A 54 -19.80 -9.43 4.77
C ASP A 54 -19.01 -10.62 4.20
N ARG A 55 -18.27 -10.43 3.10
CA ARG A 55 -17.40 -11.47 2.51
C ARG A 55 -16.29 -11.90 3.46
N LEU A 56 -15.67 -10.95 4.16
CA LEU A 56 -14.63 -11.20 5.15
C LEU A 56 -15.17 -11.97 6.36
N ILE A 57 -16.34 -11.61 6.86
CA ILE A 57 -17.01 -12.31 7.97
C ILE A 57 -17.37 -13.76 7.56
N ASN A 58 -17.84 -13.95 6.32
CA ASN A 58 -18.24 -15.24 5.79
C ASN A 58 -17.07 -16.11 5.26
N LYS A 59 -15.85 -15.57 5.18
CA LYS A 59 -14.59 -16.24 4.79
C LYS A 59 -14.59 -16.84 3.38
N ASP A 60 -15.05 -16.08 2.39
CA ASP A 60 -15.18 -16.58 1.02
C ASP A 60 -13.85 -16.68 0.22
N GLU A 61 -12.73 -16.06 0.65
CA GLU A 61 -11.49 -15.93 -0.17
C GLU A 61 -10.17 -15.90 0.65
N ASP A 62 -9.04 -15.58 -0.01
CA ASP A 62 -7.73 -15.32 0.60
C ASP A 62 -7.82 -14.17 1.62
N VAL A 63 -8.03 -14.60 2.85
CA VAL A 63 -8.44 -13.81 4.00
C VAL A 63 -7.51 -12.62 4.26
N GLU A 64 -6.19 -12.80 4.14
CA GLU A 64 -5.22 -11.77 4.55
C GLU A 64 -5.13 -10.64 3.52
N LYS A 65 -4.96 -10.98 2.24
CA LYS A 65 -4.86 -9.96 1.18
C LYS A 65 -6.16 -9.16 1.07
N THR A 66 -7.30 -9.84 1.10
CA THR A 66 -8.61 -9.18 1.07
C THR A 66 -8.79 -8.28 2.30
N PHE A 67 -8.37 -8.73 3.49
CA PHE A 67 -8.45 -7.91 4.69
C PHE A 67 -7.58 -6.64 4.63
N GLN A 68 -6.34 -6.73 4.13
CA GLN A 68 -5.49 -5.53 4.02
C GLN A 68 -6.08 -4.49 3.06
N SER A 69 -6.59 -4.93 1.90
CA SER A 69 -7.27 -4.01 0.97
C SER A 69 -8.50 -3.38 1.62
N TYR A 70 -9.36 -4.18 2.25
CA TYR A 70 -10.55 -3.68 2.94
C TYR A 70 -10.18 -2.67 4.04
N LYS A 71 -9.16 -2.98 4.84
CA LYS A 71 -8.69 -2.13 5.93
C LYS A 71 -8.23 -0.76 5.39
N ASN A 72 -7.50 -0.73 4.29
CA ASN A 72 -7.02 0.50 3.67
C ASN A 72 -8.19 1.36 3.19
N ASP A 73 -9.13 0.78 2.45
CA ASP A 73 -10.33 1.46 1.94
C ASP A 73 -11.22 1.99 3.06
N PHE A 74 -11.46 1.15 4.07
CA PHE A 74 -12.25 1.51 5.24
C PHE A 74 -11.64 2.72 5.94
N ASN A 75 -10.33 2.66 6.22
CA ASN A 75 -9.65 3.72 6.94
C ASN A 75 -9.54 5.00 6.09
N LEU A 76 -9.41 4.87 4.77
CA LEU A 76 -9.42 6.01 3.84
C LEU A 76 -10.79 6.71 3.86
N LEU A 77 -11.87 5.95 3.73
CA LEU A 77 -13.24 6.47 3.83
C LEU A 77 -13.48 7.13 5.20
N SER A 78 -13.16 6.42 6.27
CA SER A 78 -13.32 6.90 7.65
C SER A 78 -12.59 8.22 7.91
N VAL A 79 -11.30 8.30 7.56
CA VAL A 79 -10.52 9.53 7.70
C VAL A 79 -11.14 10.65 6.86
N SER A 80 -11.62 10.34 5.67
CA SER A 80 -12.18 11.33 4.74
C SER A 80 -13.47 11.96 5.25
N VAL A 81 -14.34 11.18 5.89
CA VAL A 81 -15.58 11.68 6.51
C VAL A 81 -15.37 12.19 7.95
N ASN A 82 -14.13 12.19 8.44
CA ASN A 82 -13.77 12.52 9.83
C ASN A 82 -14.47 11.62 10.87
N SER A 83 -14.71 10.35 10.52
CA SER A 83 -15.18 9.35 11.46
C SER A 83 -14.06 8.95 12.43
N THR A 84 -14.46 8.45 13.60
CA THR A 84 -13.54 7.84 14.58
C THR A 84 -13.43 6.33 14.41
N ALA A 85 -14.27 5.73 13.55
CA ALA A 85 -14.23 4.31 13.24
C ALA A 85 -12.89 3.95 12.58
N LYS A 86 -12.33 2.80 12.93
CA LYS A 86 -11.09 2.31 12.31
C LYS A 86 -11.05 0.80 12.39
N VAL A 87 -10.47 0.20 11.37
CA VAL A 87 -10.22 -1.24 11.33
C VAL A 87 -8.72 -1.45 11.46
N ASN A 88 -8.31 -2.27 12.42
CA ASN A 88 -6.90 -2.62 12.61
C ASN A 88 -6.66 -4.12 12.51
N LYS A 89 -7.66 -4.92 12.90
CA LYS A 89 -7.55 -6.37 12.98
C LYS A 89 -8.76 -7.03 12.34
N MET A 90 -8.54 -8.22 11.82
CA MET A 90 -9.63 -9.05 11.31
C MET A 90 -10.33 -9.75 12.46
N ASN A 91 -11.32 -9.07 13.04
CA ASN A 91 -12.20 -9.60 14.08
C ASN A 91 -13.64 -9.28 13.70
N ASN A 92 -14.49 -10.31 13.62
CA ASN A 92 -15.85 -10.16 13.09
C ASN A 92 -16.67 -9.11 13.85
N ASP A 93 -16.59 -9.08 15.18
CA ASP A 93 -17.31 -8.11 16.00
C ASP A 93 -16.75 -6.68 15.78
N GLU A 94 -15.42 -6.53 15.67
CA GLU A 94 -14.77 -5.24 15.35
C GLU A 94 -15.20 -4.74 13.97
N LEU A 95 -15.25 -5.63 12.96
CA LEU A 95 -15.64 -5.31 11.59
C LEU A 95 -17.09 -4.83 11.53
N GLU A 96 -18.03 -5.58 12.11
CA GLU A 96 -19.45 -5.26 12.11
C GLU A 96 -19.73 -3.93 12.85
N VAL A 97 -19.12 -3.73 14.02
CA VAL A 97 -19.26 -2.47 14.77
C VAL A 97 -18.67 -1.30 14.00
N SER A 98 -17.51 -1.49 13.36
CA SER A 98 -16.83 -0.41 12.64
C SER A 98 -17.60 0.02 11.40
N ILE A 99 -18.10 -0.91 10.58
CA ILE A 99 -18.86 -0.59 9.38
C ILE A 99 -20.21 0.08 9.70
N ASN A 100 -20.90 -0.37 10.74
CA ASN A 100 -22.14 0.25 11.21
C ASN A 100 -21.92 1.68 11.75
N ASN A 101 -20.77 1.95 12.37
CA ASN A 101 -20.43 3.31 12.80
C ASN A 101 -20.06 4.21 11.62
N LEU A 102 -19.32 3.67 10.65
CA LEU A 102 -18.96 4.41 9.44
C LEU A 102 -20.20 4.76 8.61
N GLU A 103 -21.17 3.85 8.48
CA GLU A 103 -22.45 4.10 7.82
C GLU A 103 -23.17 5.31 8.43
N LYS A 104 -23.32 5.33 9.76
CA LYS A 104 -23.95 6.45 10.47
C LYS A 104 -23.23 7.78 10.23
N ASP A 105 -21.91 7.76 10.08
CA ASP A 105 -21.14 8.98 9.87
C ASP A 105 -21.24 9.46 8.42
N VAL A 106 -21.28 8.55 7.44
CA VAL A 106 -21.55 8.87 6.03
C VAL A 106 -22.97 9.43 5.85
N ASP A 107 -23.97 8.84 6.50
CA ASP A 107 -25.37 9.25 6.36
C ASP A 107 -25.68 10.62 6.98
N LYS A 108 -24.87 11.09 7.93
CA LYS A 108 -25.01 12.42 8.53
C LYS A 108 -24.49 13.55 7.65
N LEU A 109 -23.69 13.25 6.63
CA LEU A 109 -23.06 14.27 5.79
C LEU A 109 -24.13 15.06 5.03
N ASN A 110 -24.13 16.38 5.21
CA ASN A 110 -24.82 17.26 4.27
C ASN A 110 -24.00 17.41 2.98
N GLY A 111 -24.59 18.01 1.94
CA GLY A 111 -23.93 18.11 0.62
C GLY A 111 -22.57 18.84 0.63
N GLU A 112 -22.38 19.85 1.49
CA GLU A 112 -21.08 20.53 1.61
C GLU A 112 -20.05 19.64 2.32
N GLU A 113 -20.46 18.93 3.36
CA GLU A 113 -19.60 17.97 4.08
C GLU A 113 -19.22 16.79 3.19
N ALA A 114 -20.17 16.26 2.41
CA ALA A 114 -19.92 15.20 1.43
C ALA A 114 -18.90 15.64 0.37
N LEU A 115 -19.02 16.86 -0.16
CA LEU A 115 -18.05 17.38 -1.13
C LEU A 115 -16.64 17.53 -0.51
N LYS A 116 -16.55 18.01 0.74
CA LYS A 116 -15.27 18.10 1.47
C LYS A 116 -14.67 16.72 1.72
N ALA A 117 -15.51 15.76 2.13
CA ALA A 117 -15.10 14.38 2.38
C ALA A 117 -14.60 13.72 1.10
N TYR A 118 -15.34 13.85 -0.01
CA TYR A 118 -14.93 13.29 -1.29
C TYR A 118 -13.63 13.92 -1.82
N THR A 119 -13.47 15.25 -1.70
CA THR A 119 -12.21 15.93 -2.05
C THR A 119 -11.03 15.41 -1.21
N LYS A 120 -11.29 15.05 0.06
CA LYS A 120 -10.28 14.46 0.94
C LYS A 120 -10.00 13.00 0.58
N TYR A 121 -11.02 12.24 0.22
CA TYR A 121 -10.98 10.82 -0.19
C TYR A 121 -10.11 10.62 -1.43
N THR A 122 -10.28 11.47 -2.43
CA THR A 122 -9.51 11.42 -3.70
C THR A 122 -8.22 12.26 -3.66
N SER A 123 -7.81 12.75 -2.48
CA SER A 123 -6.58 13.52 -2.37
C SER A 123 -5.35 12.61 -2.32
N PRO A 124 -4.34 12.82 -3.18
CA PRO A 124 -3.04 12.14 -3.10
C PRO A 124 -2.45 12.09 -1.69
N LYS A 125 -2.60 13.20 -0.97
CA LYS A 125 -2.09 13.34 0.40
C LYS A 125 -2.78 12.41 1.37
N THR A 126 -4.11 12.31 1.30
CA THR A 126 -4.88 11.45 2.21
C THR A 126 -4.64 9.99 1.86
N ILE A 127 -4.75 9.64 0.58
CA ILE A 127 -4.52 8.28 0.08
C ILE A 127 -3.15 7.78 0.55
N TYR A 128 -2.07 8.49 0.21
CA TYR A 128 -0.73 8.08 0.61
C TYR A 128 -0.59 7.92 2.13
N LYS A 129 -1.05 8.91 2.91
CA LYS A 129 -0.92 8.88 4.37
C LYS A 129 -1.67 7.72 5.02
N VAL A 130 -2.81 7.33 4.46
CA VAL A 130 -3.70 6.35 5.09
C VAL A 130 -3.39 4.93 4.61
N THR A 131 -3.07 4.74 3.33
CA THR A 131 -2.97 3.40 2.73
C THR A 131 -1.52 2.94 2.50
N MET A 132 -0.57 3.87 2.35
CA MET A 132 0.80 3.53 1.91
C MET A 132 1.89 3.86 2.93
N MET A 133 1.79 5.02 3.61
CA MET A 133 2.91 5.65 4.32
C MET A 133 3.55 4.74 5.38
N ASP A 134 2.75 4.07 6.20
CA ASP A 134 3.29 3.20 7.27
C ASP A 134 4.02 1.97 6.69
N ASN A 135 3.48 1.39 5.61
CA ASN A 135 4.13 0.29 4.90
C ASN A 135 5.42 0.75 4.23
N MET A 136 5.39 1.91 3.56
CA MET A 136 6.56 2.50 2.91
C MET A 136 7.67 2.81 3.91
N ARG A 137 7.36 3.44 5.05
CA ARG A 137 8.34 3.71 6.12
C ARG A 137 8.94 2.43 6.67
N SER A 138 8.14 1.39 6.84
CA SER A 138 8.67 0.08 7.26
C SER A 138 9.60 -0.54 6.23
N VAL A 139 9.41 -0.27 4.92
CA VAL A 139 10.31 -0.72 3.86
C VAL A 139 11.60 0.09 3.87
N VAL A 140 11.51 1.41 4.04
CA VAL A 140 12.70 2.29 4.22
C VAL A 140 13.54 1.81 5.39
N ASP A 141 12.93 1.56 6.56
CA ASP A 141 13.65 1.10 7.75
C ASP A 141 14.35 -0.26 7.55
N ALA A 142 13.76 -1.15 6.74
CA ALA A 142 14.32 -2.47 6.43
C ALA A 142 15.41 -2.45 5.35
N THR A 143 15.44 -1.39 4.52
CA THR A 143 16.43 -1.22 3.45
C THR A 143 17.57 -0.29 3.84
N ASP A 144 17.42 0.49 4.92
CA ASP A 144 18.45 1.38 5.49
C ASP A 144 19.17 0.72 6.69
N ARG A 145 18.55 0.80 7.86
CA ARG A 145 19.17 0.56 9.16
C ARG A 145 19.11 -0.89 9.62
N ASN A 146 18.19 -1.65 9.06
CA ASN A 146 17.94 -3.05 9.42
C ASN A 146 18.11 -3.96 8.22
N ASP A 147 19.17 -3.73 7.43
CA ASP A 147 19.55 -4.63 6.34
C ASP A 147 19.89 -6.00 6.92
N LYS A 148 18.95 -6.94 6.76
CA LYS A 148 19.05 -8.27 7.33
C LYS A 148 20.15 -9.10 6.68
N SER A 149 20.66 -8.74 5.51
CA SER A 149 21.77 -9.44 4.86
C SER A 149 23.11 -9.08 5.51
N ILE A 150 23.27 -7.81 5.92
CA ILE A 150 24.43 -7.32 6.67
C ILE A 150 24.42 -7.90 8.09
N ASP A 151 23.29 -7.84 8.80
CA ASP A 151 23.17 -8.40 10.14
C ASP A 151 23.50 -9.91 10.12
N PHE A 152 22.93 -10.63 9.15
CA PHE A 152 23.19 -12.05 8.98
C PHE A 152 24.67 -12.36 8.73
N PHE A 153 25.38 -11.52 7.98
CA PHE A 153 26.82 -11.65 7.76
C PHE A 153 27.60 -11.59 9.07
N TYR A 154 27.38 -10.54 9.86
CA TYR A 154 28.12 -10.34 11.10
C TYR A 154 27.79 -11.43 12.14
N ASP A 155 26.54 -11.85 12.24
CA ASP A 155 26.11 -12.96 13.11
C ASP A 155 26.74 -14.30 12.72
N HIS A 156 27.10 -14.47 11.44
CA HIS A 156 27.60 -15.74 10.91
C HIS A 156 29.07 -15.73 10.46
N LEU A 157 29.81 -14.66 10.75
CA LEU A 157 31.22 -14.52 10.34
C LEU A 157 32.11 -15.68 10.81
N HIS A 158 31.76 -16.28 11.96
CA HIS A 158 32.48 -17.40 12.56
C HIS A 158 31.60 -18.64 12.79
N SER A 159 30.38 -18.62 12.24
CA SER A 159 29.41 -19.71 12.42
C SER A 159 29.71 -20.89 11.50
N SER A 160 29.29 -22.08 11.94
CA SER A 160 29.37 -23.29 11.12
C SER A 160 28.34 -23.26 10.00
N GLN A 161 28.59 -24.01 8.91
CA GLN A 161 27.61 -24.16 7.82
C GLN A 161 26.24 -24.65 8.30
N LYS A 162 26.22 -25.47 9.35
CA LYS A 162 24.98 -25.99 9.93
C LYS A 162 24.17 -24.88 10.58
N GLU A 163 24.81 -23.97 11.29
CA GLU A 163 24.18 -22.78 11.89
C GLU A 163 23.69 -21.83 10.79
N THR A 164 24.54 -21.50 9.83
CA THR A 164 24.17 -20.66 8.68
C THR A 164 22.96 -21.23 7.92
N ASN A 165 22.94 -22.54 7.64
CA ASN A 165 21.81 -23.18 6.95
C ASN A 165 20.53 -23.22 7.78
N ARG A 166 20.64 -23.27 9.11
CA ARG A 166 19.49 -23.24 10.02
C ARG A 166 18.82 -21.86 9.97
N ASP A 167 19.62 -20.80 9.93
CA ASP A 167 19.15 -19.43 10.18
C ASP A 167 18.84 -18.67 8.88
N ILE A 168 19.45 -19.04 7.75
CA ILE A 168 19.21 -18.40 6.44
C ILE A 168 17.74 -18.44 6.00
N LYS A 169 17.06 -19.58 6.21
CA LYS A 169 15.67 -19.76 5.75
C LYS A 169 14.69 -18.88 6.54
N PRO A 170 14.74 -18.85 7.89
CA PRO A 170 14.01 -17.85 8.68
C PRO A 170 14.26 -16.42 8.21
N THR A 171 15.52 -15.99 8.05
CA THR A 171 15.84 -14.61 7.63
C THR A 171 15.27 -14.27 6.26
N VAL A 172 15.39 -15.17 5.28
CA VAL A 172 14.78 -15.00 3.96
C VAL A 172 13.25 -14.89 4.04
N ASN A 173 12.62 -15.71 4.88
CA ASN A 173 11.18 -15.66 5.08
C ASN A 173 10.74 -14.36 5.74
N ASP A 174 11.51 -13.84 6.68
CA ASP A 174 11.19 -12.57 7.34
C ASP A 174 11.23 -11.39 6.36
N ILE A 175 12.20 -11.36 5.44
CA ILE A 175 12.26 -10.32 4.39
C ILE A 175 11.06 -10.46 3.45
N LYS A 176 10.75 -11.69 3.02
CA LYS A 176 9.64 -11.95 2.09
C LYS A 176 8.27 -11.60 2.68
N ASN A 177 8.01 -12.05 3.92
CA ASN A 177 6.73 -11.88 4.58
C ASN A 177 6.61 -10.53 5.31
N GLY A 178 7.72 -9.81 5.47
CA GLY A 178 7.78 -8.47 6.05
C GLY A 178 7.87 -7.39 4.97
N PRO A 179 9.04 -6.81 4.72
CA PRO A 179 9.19 -5.65 3.84
C PRO A 179 8.78 -5.92 2.38
N VAL A 180 9.03 -7.09 1.80
CA VAL A 180 8.61 -7.39 0.41
C VAL A 180 7.08 -7.41 0.31
N TYR A 181 6.42 -8.08 1.26
CA TYR A 181 4.95 -8.08 1.32
C TYR A 181 4.38 -6.68 1.52
N LYS A 182 4.96 -5.87 2.43
CA LYS A 182 4.53 -4.48 2.64
C LYS A 182 4.71 -3.61 1.40
N LEU A 183 5.80 -3.78 0.67
CA LEU A 183 6.02 -3.08 -0.60
C LEU A 183 4.97 -3.48 -1.65
N SER A 184 4.59 -4.76 -1.70
CA SER A 184 3.52 -5.22 -2.59
C SER A 184 2.16 -4.58 -2.26
N ILE A 185 1.86 -4.36 -0.97
CA ILE A 185 0.65 -3.62 -0.57
C ILE A 185 0.72 -2.19 -1.10
N VAL A 186 1.86 -1.50 -0.97
CA VAL A 186 2.00 -0.14 -1.50
C VAL A 186 1.83 -0.09 -3.02
N GLN A 187 2.36 -1.07 -3.74
CA GLN A 187 2.20 -1.16 -5.20
C GLN A 187 0.75 -1.41 -5.61
N ASP A 188 0.04 -2.29 -4.90
CA ASP A 188 -1.39 -2.56 -5.13
C ASP A 188 -2.22 -1.28 -4.90
N GLU A 189 -1.97 -0.55 -3.80
CA GLU A 189 -2.63 0.72 -3.49
C GLU A 189 -2.31 1.80 -4.53
N LEU A 190 -1.07 1.87 -5.02
CA LEU A 190 -0.66 2.84 -6.03
C LEU A 190 -1.35 2.57 -7.36
N GLN A 191 -1.48 1.31 -7.72
CA GLN A 191 -2.20 0.90 -8.94
C GLN A 191 -3.69 1.18 -8.82
N LYS A 192 -4.28 0.96 -7.65
CA LYS A 192 -5.69 1.23 -7.38
C LYS A 192 -6.05 2.70 -7.48
N HIS A 193 -5.23 3.56 -6.88
CA HIS A 193 -5.45 5.01 -6.80
C HIS A 193 -4.72 5.79 -7.89
N ARG A 194 -4.30 5.13 -8.96
CA ARG A 194 -3.42 5.72 -9.97
C ARG A 194 -3.95 7.04 -10.54
N ASP A 195 -5.25 7.11 -10.77
CA ASP A 195 -5.89 8.28 -11.39
C ASP A 195 -6.07 9.46 -10.42
N ASP A 196 -5.88 9.24 -9.11
CA ASP A 196 -5.92 10.29 -8.10
C ASP A 196 -4.60 11.09 -8.03
N PHE A 197 -3.49 10.50 -8.51
CA PHE A 197 -2.17 11.12 -8.49
C PHE A 197 -1.84 11.87 -9.79
N SER A 198 -1.07 12.95 -9.68
CA SER A 198 -0.47 13.58 -10.85
C SER A 198 0.57 12.65 -11.50
N LYS A 199 0.87 12.87 -12.79
CA LYS A 199 1.91 12.11 -13.48
C LYS A 199 3.26 12.14 -12.76
N GLU A 200 3.64 13.31 -12.26
CA GLU A 200 4.89 13.50 -11.51
C GLU A 200 4.88 12.73 -10.19
N GLN A 201 3.76 12.78 -9.46
CA GLN A 201 3.59 12.03 -8.21
C GLN A 201 3.69 10.51 -8.43
N LEU A 202 3.05 10.00 -9.49
CA LEU A 202 3.16 8.60 -9.89
C LEU A 202 4.60 8.23 -10.23
N GLU A 203 5.29 9.04 -11.03
CA GLU A 203 6.68 8.78 -11.42
C GLU A 203 7.61 8.72 -10.19
N GLN A 204 7.44 9.63 -9.23
CA GLN A 204 8.21 9.61 -7.98
C GLN A 204 7.94 8.35 -7.15
N LEU A 205 6.67 7.98 -6.92
CA LEU A 205 6.32 6.78 -6.16
C LEU A 205 6.71 5.48 -6.87
N GLU A 206 6.51 5.38 -8.18
CA GLU A 206 6.92 4.21 -8.97
C GLU A 206 8.45 4.05 -8.97
N THR A 207 9.20 5.15 -9.03
CA THR A 207 10.67 5.10 -8.98
C THR A 207 11.16 4.70 -7.59
N ALA A 208 10.58 5.28 -6.54
CA ALA A 208 10.89 4.91 -5.16
C ALA A 208 10.59 3.42 -4.88
N THR A 209 9.39 2.95 -5.25
CA THR A 209 9.00 1.54 -5.06
C THR A 209 9.91 0.57 -5.82
N LYS A 210 10.31 0.88 -7.06
CA LYS A 210 11.27 0.08 -7.83
C LYS A 210 12.66 0.03 -7.19
N GLY A 211 13.13 1.15 -6.65
CA GLY A 211 14.42 1.19 -5.98
C GLY A 211 14.42 0.36 -4.69
N PHE A 212 13.37 0.45 -3.87
CA PHE A 212 13.24 -0.41 -2.68
C PHE A 212 13.06 -1.88 -3.02
N ASP A 213 12.32 -2.22 -4.08
CA ASP A 213 12.19 -3.60 -4.57
C ASP A 213 13.56 -4.17 -4.94
N TYR A 214 14.37 -3.39 -5.66
CA TYR A 214 15.73 -3.76 -6.00
C TYR A 214 16.61 -3.98 -4.75
N SER A 215 16.57 -3.07 -3.77
CA SER A 215 17.32 -3.23 -2.51
C SER A 215 16.92 -4.49 -1.75
N LEU A 216 15.63 -4.81 -1.68
CA LEU A 216 15.15 -6.03 -1.01
C LEU A 216 15.54 -7.30 -1.77
N ASP A 217 15.49 -7.29 -3.11
CA ASP A 217 15.94 -8.41 -3.93
C ASP A 217 17.46 -8.62 -3.82
N ALA A 218 18.24 -7.55 -3.76
CA ALA A 218 19.67 -7.57 -3.48
C ALA A 218 19.97 -8.26 -2.13
N GLN A 219 19.31 -7.83 -1.04
CA GLN A 219 19.44 -8.49 0.26
C GLN A 219 19.13 -9.99 0.19
N LEU A 220 18.05 -10.36 -0.51
CA LEU A 220 17.67 -11.77 -0.69
C LEU A 220 18.69 -12.57 -1.50
N LYS A 221 19.29 -11.97 -2.53
CA LYS A 221 20.36 -12.59 -3.34
C LYS A 221 21.63 -12.77 -2.52
N THR A 222 22.04 -11.76 -1.76
CA THR A 222 23.18 -11.79 -0.84
C THR A 222 22.99 -12.87 0.23
N LEU A 223 21.81 -12.95 0.85
CA LEU A 223 21.52 -14.03 1.79
C LEU A 223 21.68 -15.42 1.16
N ARG A 224 21.12 -15.62 -0.05
CA ARG A 224 21.22 -16.90 -0.77
C ARG A 224 22.65 -17.22 -1.21
N SER A 225 23.51 -16.22 -1.43
CA SER A 225 24.92 -16.42 -1.80
C SER A 225 25.73 -17.03 -0.65
N TYR A 226 25.39 -16.77 0.62
CA TYR A 226 26.05 -17.40 1.78
C TYR A 226 25.94 -18.92 1.82
N LYS A 227 24.93 -19.49 1.16
CA LYS A 227 24.85 -20.94 0.96
C LYS A 227 26.01 -21.48 0.10
N ASN A 228 26.61 -20.63 -0.74
CA ASN A 228 27.66 -20.96 -1.70
C ASN A 228 29.06 -20.49 -1.29
N ILE A 229 29.19 -19.42 -0.48
CA ILE A 229 30.48 -18.84 -0.06
C ILE A 229 31.35 -19.84 0.72
N VAL A 230 30.76 -20.78 1.45
CA VAL A 230 31.51 -21.78 2.23
C VAL A 230 32.17 -22.86 1.36
N ASN A 231 31.79 -22.98 0.08
CA ASN A 231 32.49 -23.84 -0.88
C ASN A 231 33.62 -23.10 -1.62
N ASN A 232 33.64 -21.76 -1.61
CA ASN A 232 34.70 -20.96 -2.19
C ASN A 232 34.76 -19.57 -1.51
N PRO A 233 35.59 -19.39 -0.47
CA PRO A 233 35.62 -18.16 0.34
C PRO A 233 36.16 -16.92 -0.40
N TYR A 234 36.53 -17.06 -1.68
CA TYR A 234 37.07 -15.98 -2.52
C TYR A 234 36.06 -15.33 -3.47
N THR A 235 34.78 -15.73 -3.48
CA THR A 235 33.76 -14.94 -4.16
C THR A 235 33.35 -13.80 -3.24
N SER A 236 33.99 -12.64 -3.43
CA SER A 236 33.64 -11.40 -2.73
C SER A 236 32.14 -11.13 -2.89
N ASN A 237 31.46 -10.89 -1.76
CA ASN A 237 30.23 -10.12 -1.79
C ASN A 237 30.63 -8.73 -2.25
N ASN A 238 30.41 -8.45 -3.53
CA ASN A 238 30.32 -7.07 -3.99
C ASN A 238 28.98 -6.57 -3.44
N PHE A 239 28.98 -6.03 -2.23
CA PHE A 239 28.02 -4.99 -1.89
C PHE A 239 28.31 -3.89 -2.91
N ASP A 240 27.52 -3.85 -3.97
CA ASP A 240 27.82 -3.04 -5.14
C ASP A 240 27.45 -1.60 -4.83
N TYR A 241 28.29 -0.65 -5.26
CA TYR A 241 27.95 0.79 -5.22
C TYR A 241 26.60 1.06 -5.89
N GLU A 242 26.22 0.23 -6.87
CA GLU A 242 24.93 0.29 -7.56
C GLU A 242 23.72 0.05 -6.62
N GLU A 243 23.85 -0.77 -5.57
CA GLU A 243 22.77 -1.04 -4.61
C GLU A 243 22.52 0.14 -3.68
N GLU A 244 23.60 0.73 -3.17
CA GLU A 244 23.57 1.92 -2.32
C GLU A 244 23.06 3.14 -3.10
N GLU A 245 23.49 3.33 -4.36
CA GLU A 245 23.01 4.40 -5.23
C GLU A 245 21.49 4.27 -5.51
N LYS A 246 21.00 3.05 -5.78
CA LYS A 246 19.56 2.82 -6.02
C LYS A 246 18.72 3.04 -4.78
N TYR A 247 19.19 2.62 -3.61
CA TYR A 247 18.52 2.91 -2.34
C TYR A 247 18.46 4.42 -2.08
N ASN A 248 19.60 5.13 -2.19
CA ASN A 248 19.67 6.57 -1.94
C ASN A 248 18.82 7.36 -2.96
N GLY A 249 18.79 6.92 -4.21
CA GLY A 249 17.87 7.45 -5.22
C GLY A 249 16.41 7.25 -4.81
N ALA A 250 16.02 6.02 -4.43
CA ALA A 250 14.65 5.71 -3.99
C ALA A 250 14.20 6.57 -2.81
N ARG A 251 15.09 6.73 -1.82
CA ARG A 251 14.86 7.59 -0.65
C ARG A 251 14.66 9.04 -1.06
N THR A 252 15.51 9.56 -1.95
CA THR A 252 15.39 10.93 -2.45
C THR A 252 14.02 11.16 -3.12
N TYR A 253 13.61 10.27 -4.03
CA TYR A 253 12.31 10.36 -4.68
C TYR A 253 11.14 10.29 -3.70
N LEU A 254 11.24 9.43 -2.69
CA LEU A 254 10.22 9.34 -1.64
C LEU A 254 10.16 10.62 -0.81
N THR A 255 11.30 11.16 -0.40
CA THR A 255 11.38 12.40 0.38
C THR A 255 10.82 13.59 -0.41
N ASP A 256 11.16 13.70 -1.70
CA ASP A 256 10.63 14.74 -2.58
C ASP A 256 9.11 14.61 -2.72
N PHE A 257 8.62 13.40 -2.94
CA PHE A 257 7.19 13.11 -3.00
C PHE A 257 6.47 13.49 -1.69
N GLU A 258 6.97 13.06 -0.53
CA GLU A 258 6.37 13.37 0.77
C GLU A 258 6.43 14.87 1.09
N SER A 259 7.50 15.56 0.69
CA SER A 259 7.66 17.00 0.83
C SER A 259 6.66 17.75 -0.04
N ASN A 260 6.52 17.35 -1.32
CA ASN A 260 5.57 17.93 -2.27
C ASN A 260 4.11 17.74 -1.84
N LEU A 261 3.78 16.64 -1.18
CA LEU A 261 2.46 16.43 -0.56
C LEU A 261 2.28 17.19 0.77
N GLY A 262 3.34 17.78 1.31
CA GLY A 262 3.36 18.41 2.64
C GLY A 262 3.09 17.39 3.76
N VAL A 263 3.59 16.17 3.60
CA VAL A 263 3.53 15.06 4.57
C VAL A 263 4.79 15.02 5.43
N ALA A 264 5.96 15.30 4.83
CA ALA A 264 7.23 15.47 5.52
C ALA A 264 7.66 16.94 5.52
N LYS A 265 8.50 17.34 6.50
CA LYS A 265 9.29 18.56 6.39
C LYS A 265 10.52 18.25 5.52
N PRO A 266 11.01 19.18 4.68
CA PRO A 266 12.28 18.97 3.99
C PRO A 266 13.39 18.68 5.01
N GLU A 267 14.17 17.62 4.77
CA GLU A 267 15.44 17.43 5.49
C GLU A 267 16.39 18.52 4.97
N TYR A 268 16.72 19.49 5.83
CA TYR A 268 17.73 20.54 5.60
C TYR A 268 19.03 20.16 6.30
#